data_AF-A0AAU6TUF9-F1
#
_entry.id   AF-A0AAU6TUF9-F1
#
_cell.length_a   1.000
_cell.length_b   1.000
_cell.length_c   1.000
_cell.angle_alpha   90.00
_cell.angle_beta   90.00
_cell.angle_gamma   90.00
#
_symmetry.space_group_name_H-M   'P 1'
#
loop_
_entity.id
_entity.type
_entity.pdbx_description
1 polymer ?
#
loop_
_entity_poly.entity_id
_entity_poly.type
_entity_poly.pdbx_seq_one_letter_code
_entity_poly.pdbx_strand_id
1 'polypeptide(L)'
;MKYLIMLLSLAALSLPAAAADQNSADEMEIFTDNAENCIHFAGEWDVSLPADQKKDIKKALDETCPPAKEQQKVLREKYRNDPDMLARINEFDLGQ
;
A
#
# COMPACT_ATOMS: atom_id res chain seq x y z
N MET A 1 -43.94 -33.87 -33.69
CA MET A 1 -42.76 -33.08 -34.06
C MET A 1 -43.08 -31.59 -33.86
N LYS A 2 -42.94 -31.09 -32.63
CA LYS A 2 -43.21 -29.68 -32.29
C LYS A 2 -42.08 -29.22 -31.36
N TYR A 3 -40.87 -29.25 -31.90
CA TYR A 3 -39.69 -28.72 -31.24
C TYR A 3 -39.78 -27.20 -31.31
N LEU A 4 -40.29 -26.59 -30.24
CA LEU A 4 -40.06 -25.17 -30.00
C LEU A 4 -39.89 -24.98 -28.48
N ILE A 5 -38.83 -25.60 -27.94
CA ILE A 5 -38.25 -25.24 -26.66
C ILE A 5 -37.05 -24.35 -27.00
N MET A 6 -37.27 -23.04 -26.98
CA MET A 6 -36.28 -21.96 -27.07
C MET A 6 -36.93 -20.77 -26.36
N LEU A 7 -36.35 -20.04 -25.42
CA LEU A 7 -35.04 -20.02 -24.78
C LEU A 7 -35.31 -19.46 -23.38
N LEU A 8 -34.86 -20.16 -22.33
CA LEU A 8 -34.77 -19.58 -20.99
C LEU A 8 -33.70 -18.48 -21.08
N SER A 9 -34.11 -17.21 -21.07
CA SER A 9 -33.22 -16.07 -20.94
C SER A 9 -32.56 -16.12 -19.56
N LEU A 10 -31.35 -16.69 -19.52
CA LEU A 10 -30.43 -16.66 -18.41
C LEU A 10 -30.08 -15.19 -18.13
N ALA A 11 -30.79 -14.57 -17.20
CA ALA A 11 -30.38 -13.31 -16.60
C ALA A 11 -29.06 -13.59 -15.86
N ALA A 12 -27.95 -13.26 -16.52
CA ALA A 12 -26.63 -13.33 -15.90
C ALA A 12 -26.64 -12.44 -14.66
N LEU A 13 -26.45 -13.06 -13.49
CA LEU A 13 -26.23 -12.38 -12.23
C LEU A 13 -25.01 -11.47 -12.37
N SER A 14 -25.23 -10.16 -12.43
CA SER A 14 -24.18 -9.18 -12.16
C SER A 14 -23.87 -9.23 -10.66
N LEU A 15 -22.83 -9.98 -10.27
CA LEU A 15 -22.24 -9.85 -8.94
C LEU A 15 -21.54 -8.47 -8.85
N PRO A 16 -21.86 -7.60 -7.89
CA PRO A 16 -21.02 -6.46 -7.59
C PRO A 16 -19.79 -6.96 -6.82
N ALA A 17 -18.66 -7.10 -7.50
CA ALA A 17 -17.36 -7.43 -6.89
C ALA A 17 -16.65 -6.18 -6.32
N ALA A 18 -17.37 -5.33 -5.58
CA ALA A 18 -16.88 -3.99 -5.19
C ALA A 18 -16.65 -3.80 -3.68
N ALA A 19 -16.37 -4.87 -2.93
CA ALA A 19 -16.15 -4.78 -1.48
C ALA A 19 -14.69 -5.04 -1.03
N ALA A 20 -13.80 -5.48 -1.93
CA ALA A 20 -12.39 -5.74 -1.63
C ALA A 20 -11.49 -4.51 -1.86
N ASP A 21 -11.99 -3.48 -2.56
CA ASP A 21 -11.18 -2.41 -3.13
C ASP A 21 -10.95 -1.22 -2.17
N GLN A 22 -11.94 -0.86 -1.35
CA GLN A 22 -11.83 0.29 -0.45
C GLN A 22 -10.78 0.09 0.66
N ASN A 23 -10.83 -1.07 1.34
CA ASN A 23 -9.90 -1.36 2.43
C ASN A 23 -8.45 -1.55 1.94
N SER A 24 -8.25 -1.87 0.66
CA SER A 24 -6.91 -1.99 0.07
C SER A 24 -6.34 -0.66 -0.41
N ALA A 25 -7.18 0.26 -0.89
CA ALA A 25 -6.78 1.63 -1.18
C ALA A 25 -6.25 2.32 0.09
N ASP A 26 -6.97 2.18 1.21
CA ASP A 26 -6.59 2.77 2.50
C ASP A 26 -5.22 2.25 2.99
N GLU A 27 -4.95 0.95 2.86
CA GLU A 27 -3.66 0.38 3.28
C GLU A 27 -2.47 0.87 2.44
N MET A 28 -2.67 1.04 1.13
CA MET A 28 -1.64 1.56 0.24
C MET A 28 -1.36 3.04 0.47
N GLU A 29 -2.40 3.83 0.75
CA GLU A 29 -2.27 5.25 1.10
C GLU A 29 -1.48 5.41 2.41
N ILE A 30 -1.88 4.71 3.47
CA ILE A 30 -1.19 4.77 4.77
C ILE A 30 0.28 4.32 4.64
N PHE A 31 0.54 3.26 3.85
CA PHE A 31 1.92 2.83 3.58
C PHE A 31 2.72 3.90 2.86
N THR A 32 2.15 4.50 1.82
CA THR A 32 2.80 5.56 1.02
C THR A 32 3.16 6.74 1.91
N ASP A 33 2.22 7.23 2.73
CA ASP A 33 2.44 8.34 3.64
C ASP A 33 3.57 8.06 4.63
N ASN A 34 3.59 6.88 5.25
CA ASN A 34 4.67 6.52 6.19
C ASN A 34 6.01 6.36 5.47
N ALA A 35 6.03 5.77 4.28
CA ALA A 35 7.25 5.53 3.51
C ALA A 35 7.87 6.83 3.01
N GLU A 36 7.07 7.72 2.43
CA GLU A 36 7.52 9.04 1.97
C GLU A 36 8.07 9.89 3.12
N ASN A 37 7.35 9.95 4.25
CA ASN A 37 7.81 10.69 5.41
C ASN A 37 9.10 10.09 5.99
N CYS A 38 9.20 8.76 6.08
CA CYS A 38 10.43 8.10 6.52
C CYS A 38 11.64 8.50 5.65
N ILE A 39 11.49 8.41 4.32
CA ILE A 39 12.56 8.75 3.37
C ILE A 39 12.91 10.23 3.45
N HIS A 40 11.90 11.10 3.54
CA HIS A 40 12.09 12.53 3.67
C HIS A 40 12.93 12.88 4.91
N PHE A 41 12.51 12.45 6.11
CA PHE A 41 13.23 12.74 7.35
C PHE A 41 14.58 12.04 7.44
N ALA A 42 14.75 10.87 6.81
CA ALA A 42 16.04 10.19 6.74
C ALA A 42 17.04 11.00 5.91
N GLY A 43 16.57 11.62 4.82
CA GLY A 43 17.36 12.54 4.00
C GLY A 43 17.70 13.86 4.70
N GLU A 44 16.91 14.28 5.69
CA GLU A 44 17.18 15.49 6.48
C GLU A 44 18.19 15.27 7.62
N TRP A 45 18.47 14.03 8.01
CA TRP A 45 19.35 13.78 9.15
C TRP A 45 20.80 14.17 8.85
N ASP A 46 21.31 15.15 9.59
CA ASP A 46 22.70 15.59 9.53
C ASP A 46 23.31 15.81 10.93
N VAL A 47 24.55 15.35 11.10
CA VAL A 47 25.29 15.40 12.37
C VAL A 47 25.66 16.81 12.83
N SER A 48 25.59 17.81 11.95
CA SER A 48 25.84 19.22 12.24
C SER A 48 24.60 19.98 12.71
N LEU A 49 23.41 19.38 12.61
CA LEU A 49 22.16 20.03 13.00
C LEU A 49 22.13 20.38 14.50
N PRO A 50 21.42 21.47 14.87
CA PRO A 50 21.10 21.78 16.26
C PRO A 50 20.39 20.62 16.97
N ALA A 51 20.58 20.53 18.29
CA ALA A 51 20.05 19.42 19.09
C ALA A 51 18.51 19.30 19.00
N ASP A 52 17.80 20.42 18.99
CA ASP A 52 16.33 20.43 18.90
C ASP A 52 15.85 19.91 17.54
N GLN A 53 16.49 20.33 16.44
CA GLN A 53 16.14 19.83 15.11
C GLN A 53 16.41 18.32 14.98
N LYS A 54 17.55 17.83 15.51
CA LYS A 54 17.81 16.39 15.57
C LYS A 54 16.75 15.64 16.36
N LYS A 55 16.30 16.21 17.48
CA LYS A 55 15.26 15.58 18.30
C LYS A 55 13.95 15.45 17.51
N ASP A 56 13.56 16.49 16.78
CA ASP A 56 12.33 16.49 15.98
C ASP A 56 12.41 15.52 14.80
N ILE A 57 13.51 15.55 14.03
CA ILE A 57 13.74 14.60 12.92
C ILE A 57 13.78 13.16 13.45
N LYS A 58 14.50 12.92 14.55
CA LYS A 58 14.55 11.59 15.16
C LYS A 58 13.16 11.10 15.59
N LYS A 59 12.35 11.97 16.18
CA LYS A 59 10.97 11.63 16.54
C LYS A 59 10.16 11.23 15.31
N ALA A 60 10.24 12.00 14.23
CA ALA A 60 9.52 11.71 12.99
C ALA A 60 9.99 10.39 12.35
N LEU A 61 11.29 10.12 12.37
CA LEU A 61 11.86 8.84 11.93
C LEU A 61 11.34 7.65 12.76
N ASP A 62 11.32 7.79 14.09
CA ASP A 62 10.83 6.76 15.00
C ASP A 62 9.31 6.51 14.83
N GLU A 63 8.55 7.53 14.42
CA GLU A 63 7.10 7.44 14.18
C GLU A 63 6.76 6.83 12.81
N THR A 64 7.55 7.09 11.77
CA THR A 64 7.18 6.74 10.38
C THR A 64 7.93 5.55 9.81
N CYS A 65 9.22 5.38 10.11
CA CYS A 65 10.01 4.33 9.49
C CYS A 65 9.64 2.90 9.94
N PRO A 66 9.46 2.60 11.25
CA PRO A 66 9.05 1.27 11.68
C PRO A 66 7.73 0.78 11.06
N PRO A 67 6.62 1.57 11.07
CA PRO A 67 5.39 1.13 10.43
C PRO A 67 5.54 1.00 8.91
N ALA A 68 6.25 1.91 8.23
CA ALA A 68 6.47 1.82 6.79
C ALA A 68 7.14 0.48 6.40
N LYS A 69 8.17 0.05 7.14
CA LYS A 69 8.88 -1.21 6.87
C LYS A 69 7.98 -2.43 7.07
N GLU A 70 7.22 -2.47 8.15
CA GLU A 70 6.31 -3.60 8.40
C GLU A 70 5.16 -3.63 7.37
N GLN A 71 4.61 -2.47 7.03
CA GLN A 71 3.60 -2.33 5.98
C GLN A 71 4.14 -2.80 4.63
N GLN A 72 5.37 -2.41 4.26
CA GLN A 72 5.99 -2.86 3.00
C GLN A 72 6.08 -4.39 2.94
N LYS A 73 6.46 -5.03 4.04
CA LYS A 73 6.54 -6.49 4.14
C LYS A 73 5.15 -7.15 4.02
N VAL A 74 4.16 -6.64 4.74
CA VAL A 74 2.78 -7.14 4.69
C VAL A 74 2.18 -6.97 3.29
N LEU A 75 2.37 -5.81 2.66
CA LEU A 75 1.86 -5.52 1.32
C LEU A 75 2.56 -6.37 0.26
N ARG A 76 3.89 -6.56 0.34
CA ARG A 76 4.61 -7.49 -0.55
C ARG A 76 4.04 -8.90 -0.49
N GLU A 77 3.71 -9.39 0.69
CA GLU A 77 3.11 -10.72 0.86
C GLU A 77 1.68 -10.75 0.31
N LYS A 78 0.87 -9.73 0.63
CA LYS A 78 -0.52 -9.60 0.16
C LYS A 78 -0.61 -9.57 -1.37
N TYR A 79 0.28 -8.82 -2.02
CA TYR A 79 0.32 -8.60 -3.46
C TYR A 79 1.37 -9.46 -4.18
N ARG A 80 1.86 -10.54 -3.57
CA ARG A 80 2.95 -11.36 -4.12
C ARG A 80 2.73 -11.91 -5.54
N ASN A 81 1.48 -11.99 -5.99
CA ASN A 81 1.08 -12.46 -7.32
C ASN A 81 0.62 -11.33 -8.26
N ASP A 82 0.74 -10.08 -7.83
CA ASP A 82 0.37 -8.87 -8.58
C ASP A 82 1.65 -8.07 -8.87
N PRO A 83 2.24 -8.21 -10.07
CA PRO A 83 3.52 -7.58 -10.40
C PRO A 83 3.44 -6.06 -10.44
N ASP A 84 2.29 -5.48 -10.80
CA ASP A 84 2.11 -4.04 -10.88
C ASP A 84 2.06 -3.43 -9.48
N MET A 85 1.35 -4.07 -8.56
CA MET A 85 1.34 -3.64 -7.15
C MET A 85 2.69 -3.85 -6.48
N LEU A 86 3.37 -4.97 -6.74
CA LEU A 86 4.73 -5.19 -6.23
C LEU A 86 5.70 -4.12 -6.72
N ALA A 87 5.63 -3.71 -7.99
CA ALA A 87 6.46 -2.64 -8.52
C ALA A 87 6.26 -1.36 -7.70
N ARG A 88 5.00 -0.93 -7.50
CA ARG A 88 4.66 0.26 -6.69
C ARG A 88 5.17 0.16 -5.24
N ILE A 89 4.98 -0.98 -4.58
CA ILE A 89 5.45 -1.18 -3.19
C ILE A 89 6.98 -1.15 -3.11
N ASN A 90 7.67 -1.60 -4.16
CA ASN A 90 9.13 -1.67 -4.23
C ASN A 90 9.81 -0.37 -4.67
N GLU A 91 9.06 0.66 -5.05
CA GLU A 91 9.62 1.99 -5.35
C GLU A 91 10.25 2.64 -4.11
N PHE A 92 9.78 2.28 -2.91
CA PHE A 92 10.28 2.81 -1.64
C PHE A 92 11.48 2.00 -1.14
N ASP A 93 12.67 2.61 -1.12
CA ASP A 93 13.86 2.06 -0.47
C ASP A 93 13.91 2.49 1.00
N LEU A 94 13.36 1.66 1.88
CA LEU A 94 13.28 1.93 3.32
C LEU A 94 14.49 1.39 4.11
N GLY A 95 15.47 0.77 3.44
CA GLY A 95 16.52 -0.02 4.06
C GLY A 95 15.95 -1.27 4.75
N GLN A 96 16.44 -2.45 4.40
CA GLN A 96 15.94 -3.71 4.97
C GLN A 96 16.18 -3.81 6.48
#